data_AF-A0A5E4L7W9-F1
#
_entry.id   AF-A0A5E4L7W9-F1
#
_cell.length_a   1.000
_cell.length_b   1.000
_cell.length_c   1.000
_cell.angle_alpha   90.00
_cell.angle_beta   90.00
_cell.angle_gamma   90.00
#
_symmetry.space_group_name_H-M   'P 1'
#
loop_
_entity.id
_entity.type
_entity.pdbx_description
1 polymer ?
#
loop_
_entity_poly.entity_id
_entity_poly.type
_entity_poly.pdbx_seq_one_letter_code
_entity_poly.pdbx_strand_id
1 'polypeptide(L)'
;MLNRLSEYARPILAKNLEGRKDAGAINFLKRLQDTNFNLFYNAPLLILVIGSKNNALTDYDCSMCAGNMMLAAHSLGIGSCWIGGASVIQQSEEIMAELKITPNYKIIAPLIFGYPKTIPATPEKREPVVFWLR
;
A
#
# COMPACT_ATOMS: atom_id res chain seq x y z
N MET A 1 6.91 -12.99 8.77
CA MET A 1 7.35 -11.90 7.87
C MET A 1 6.45 -10.66 7.96
N LEU A 2 5.17 -10.70 7.54
CA LEU A 2 4.29 -9.51 7.49
C LEU A 2 4.18 -8.75 8.83
N ASN A 3 4.09 -9.46 9.96
CA ASN A 3 4.06 -8.82 11.28
C ASN A 3 5.32 -7.96 11.54
N ARG A 4 6.50 -8.48 11.22
CA ARG A 4 7.78 -7.77 11.34
C ARG A 4 7.82 -6.53 10.43
N LEU A 5 7.32 -6.63 9.20
CA LEU A 5 7.22 -5.48 8.29
C LEU A 5 6.27 -4.41 8.83
N SER A 6 5.15 -4.82 9.45
CA SER A 6 4.22 -3.90 10.10
C SER A 6 4.87 -3.22 11.32
N GLU A 7 5.53 -3.99 12.18
CA GLU A 7 6.27 -3.48 13.35
C GLU A 7 7.34 -2.46 12.97
N TYR A 8 8.08 -2.72 11.89
CA TYR A 8 9.05 -1.78 11.33
C TYR A 8 8.39 -0.49 10.81
N ALA A 9 7.31 -0.61 10.03
CA ALA A 9 6.68 0.53 9.37
C ALA A 9 5.88 1.44 10.32
N ARG A 10 5.22 0.88 11.34
CA ARG A 10 4.34 1.63 12.26
C ARG A 10 4.97 2.87 12.89
N PRO A 11 6.14 2.80 13.58
CA PRO A 11 6.74 3.97 14.21
C PRO A 11 7.18 5.04 13.20
N ILE A 12 7.67 4.62 12.03
CA ILE A 12 8.06 5.55 10.95
C ILE A 12 6.82 6.29 10.43
N LEU A 13 5.73 5.57 10.19
CA LEU A 13 4.47 6.16 9.75
C LEU A 13 3.87 7.09 10.80
N ALA A 14 3.95 6.72 12.09
CA ALA A 14 3.47 7.57 13.17
C ALA A 14 4.22 8.90 13.17
N LYS A 15 5.56 8.85 13.12
CA LYS A 15 6.41 10.03 13.01
C LYS A 15 6.10 10.89 11.79
N ASN A 16 5.88 10.27 10.62
CA ASN A 16 5.57 10.99 9.38
C ASN A 16 4.21 11.71 9.41
N LEU A 17 3.32 11.30 10.31
CA LEU A 17 1.99 11.89 10.46
C LEU A 17 1.91 12.87 11.64
N GLU A 18 2.95 12.99 12.46
CA GLU A 18 2.99 13.95 13.56
C GLU A 18 2.72 15.38 13.06
N GLY A 19 1.89 16.12 13.79
CA GLY A 19 1.51 17.50 13.45
C GLY A 19 0.45 17.63 12.35
N ARG A 20 0.04 16.55 11.68
CA ARG A 20 -1.07 16.56 10.72
C ARG A 20 -2.41 16.81 11.42
N LYS A 21 -3.22 17.69 10.85
CA LYS A 21 -4.51 18.13 11.43
C LYS A 21 -5.75 17.54 10.74
N ASP A 22 -5.57 16.86 9.60
CA ASP A 22 -6.69 16.27 8.89
C ASP A 22 -7.22 15.02 9.62
N ALA A 23 -8.54 14.83 9.60
CA ALA A 23 -9.20 13.75 10.34
C ALA A 23 -8.72 12.35 9.93
N GLY A 24 -8.35 12.17 8.65
CA GLY A 24 -7.79 10.93 8.13
C GLY A 24 -6.47 10.58 8.81
N ALA A 25 -5.53 11.53 8.84
CA ALA A 25 -4.25 11.37 9.52
C ALA A 25 -4.40 11.10 11.02
N ILE A 26 -5.28 11.85 11.71
CA ILE A 26 -5.53 11.66 13.15
C ILE A 26 -6.08 10.25 13.43
N ASN A 27 -7.07 9.81 12.64
CA ASN A 27 -7.64 8.48 12.80
C ASN A 27 -6.62 7.38 12.48
N PHE A 28 -5.79 7.57 11.47
CA PHE A 28 -4.76 6.60 11.14
C PHE A 28 -3.65 6.54 12.20
N LEU A 29 -3.23 7.68 12.75
CA LEU A 29 -2.32 7.75 13.90
C LEU A 29 -2.82 6.94 15.11
N LYS A 30 -4.10 7.11 15.47
CA LYS A 30 -4.72 6.32 16.56
C LYS A 30 -4.61 4.81 16.28
N ARG A 31 -4.84 4.39 15.03
CA ARG A 31 -4.69 2.97 14.65
C ARG A 31 -3.25 2.50 14.73
N LEU A 32 -2.28 3.31 14.31
CA LEU A 32 -0.85 2.97 14.40
C LEU A 32 -0.36 2.77 15.85
N GLN A 33 -1.00 3.44 16.81
CA GLN A 33 -0.72 3.30 18.25
C GLN A 33 -1.39 2.09 18.90
N ASP A 34 -2.39 1.48 18.25
CA ASP A 34 -3.03 0.26 18.74
C ASP A 34 -2.10 -0.94 18.58
N THR A 35 -1.81 -1.62 19.70
CA THR A 35 -0.94 -2.80 19.73
C THR A 35 -1.49 -3.96 18.90
N ASN A 36 -2.82 -4.07 18.77
CA ASN A 36 -3.50 -5.09 17.99
C ASN A 36 -3.58 -4.75 16.49
N PHE A 37 -3.18 -3.54 16.10
CA PHE A 37 -3.25 -3.13 14.71
C PHE A 37 -2.07 -3.65 13.90
N ASN A 38 -2.40 -4.37 12.82
CA ASN A 38 -1.46 -4.78 11.79
C ASN A 38 -1.67 -3.92 10.53
N LEU A 39 -0.59 -3.32 10.00
CA LEU A 39 -0.63 -2.48 8.80
C LEU A 39 -1.19 -3.22 7.57
N PHE A 40 -1.05 -4.55 7.54
CA PHE A 40 -1.53 -5.43 6.48
C PHE A 40 -2.87 -6.10 6.82
N TYR A 41 -3.57 -5.66 7.86
CA TYR A 41 -4.91 -6.16 8.24
C TYR A 41 -4.98 -7.67 8.43
N ASN A 42 -3.86 -8.30 8.84
CA ASN A 42 -3.71 -9.75 8.96
C ASN A 42 -4.02 -10.52 7.66
N ALA A 43 -3.79 -9.90 6.50
CA ALA A 43 -3.92 -10.55 5.21
C ALA A 43 -2.91 -11.68 5.05
N PRO A 44 -3.27 -12.79 4.37
CA PRO A 44 -2.39 -13.93 4.18
C PRO A 44 -1.27 -13.67 3.16
N LEU A 45 -1.41 -12.67 2.29
CA LEU A 45 -0.47 -12.41 1.19
C LEU A 45 -0.17 -10.91 1.06
N LEU A 46 1.12 -10.62 0.86
CA LEU A 46 1.64 -9.32 0.45
C LEU A 46 2.42 -9.51 -0.86
N ILE A 47 2.09 -8.74 -1.88
CA ILE A 47 2.86 -8.61 -3.11
C ILE A 47 3.44 -7.19 -3.16
N LEU A 48 4.75 -7.08 -3.37
CA LEU A 48 5.42 -5.81 -3.57
C LEU A 48 5.63 -5.62 -5.08
N VAL A 49 4.88 -4.71 -5.70
CA VAL A 49 5.18 -4.28 -7.07
C VAL A 49 6.35 -3.31 -6.99
N ILE A 50 7.48 -3.71 -7.57
CA ILE A 50 8.73 -2.95 -7.60
C ILE A 50 9.07 -2.57 -9.03
N GLY A 51 9.78 -1.47 -9.19
CA GLY A 51 10.28 -1.05 -10.51
C GLY A 51 11.60 -0.32 -10.43
N SER A 52 12.26 -0.20 -11.59
CA SER A 52 13.58 0.41 -11.71
C SER A 52 13.54 1.89 -11.37
N LYS A 53 14.49 2.37 -10.55
CA LYS A 53 14.70 3.79 -10.29
C LYS A 53 15.17 4.56 -11.53
N ASN A 54 15.71 3.85 -12.53
CA ASN A 54 16.30 4.45 -13.73
C ASN A 54 15.31 4.58 -14.90
N ASN A 55 14.03 4.23 -14.70
CA ASN A 55 12.99 4.41 -15.70
C ASN A 55 11.98 5.45 -15.21
N ALA A 56 11.81 6.53 -15.99
CA ALA A 56 10.88 7.61 -15.70
C ALA A 56 9.41 7.16 -15.68
N LEU A 57 9.08 6.06 -16.37
CA LEU A 57 7.72 5.53 -16.46
C LEU A 57 7.40 4.48 -15.38
N THR A 58 8.37 4.11 -14.55
CA THR A 58 8.21 3.06 -13.51
C THR A 58 6.96 3.25 -12.66
N ASP A 59 6.65 4.49 -12.26
CA ASP A 59 5.51 4.74 -11.37
C ASP A 59 4.19 4.50 -12.09
N TYR A 60 4.08 4.85 -13.37
CA TYR A 60 2.90 4.60 -14.19
C TYR A 60 2.75 3.10 -14.48
N ASP A 61 3.81 2.45 -14.96
CA ASP A 61 3.82 1.04 -15.33
C ASP A 61 3.42 0.15 -14.13
N CYS A 62 4.06 0.40 -12.98
CA CYS A 62 3.77 -0.35 -11.76
C CYS A 62 2.40 -0.05 -11.18
N SER A 63 1.90 1.20 -11.30
CA SER A 63 0.55 1.55 -10.85
C SER A 63 -0.53 0.86 -11.70
N MET A 64 -0.32 0.78 -13.03
CA MET A 64 -1.22 0.04 -13.92
C MET A 64 -1.18 -1.46 -13.64
N CYS A 65 0.01 -2.02 -13.44
CA CYS A 65 0.18 -3.42 -13.01
C CYS A 65 -0.59 -3.69 -11.71
N ALA A 66 -0.40 -2.86 -10.70
CA ALA A 66 -1.09 -2.96 -9.42
C ALA A 66 -2.61 -2.86 -9.56
N GLY A 67 -3.10 -1.89 -10.33
CA GLY A 67 -4.53 -1.73 -10.62
C GLY A 67 -5.13 -2.97 -11.30
N ASN A 68 -4.43 -3.51 -12.30
CA ASN A 68 -4.86 -4.74 -12.98
C ASN A 68 -4.91 -5.94 -12.04
N MET A 69 -3.92 -6.10 -11.14
CA MET A 69 -3.93 -7.16 -10.13
C MET A 69 -5.12 -7.04 -9.18
N MET A 70 -5.45 -5.82 -8.74
CA MET A 70 -6.59 -5.58 -7.85
C MET A 70 -7.94 -5.86 -8.53
N LEU A 71 -8.09 -5.47 -9.80
CA LEU A 71 -9.27 -5.77 -10.61
C LEU A 71 -9.43 -7.27 -10.87
N ALA A 72 -8.33 -7.96 -11.21
CA ALA A 72 -8.32 -9.41 -11.38
C ALA A 72 -8.64 -10.15 -10.08
N ALA A 73 -8.09 -9.71 -8.94
CA ALA A 73 -8.45 -10.27 -7.65
C ALA A 73 -9.96 -10.13 -7.39
N HIS A 74 -10.52 -8.94 -7.64
CA HIS A 74 -11.94 -8.70 -7.46
C HIS A 74 -12.82 -9.62 -8.34
N SER A 75 -12.46 -9.82 -9.61
CA SER A 75 -13.21 -10.71 -10.51
C SER A 75 -13.17 -12.18 -10.07
N LEU A 76 -12.16 -12.57 -9.30
CA LEU A 76 -12.00 -13.89 -8.70
C LEU A 76 -12.59 -14.00 -7.28
N GLY A 77 -13.28 -12.97 -6.77
CA GLY A 77 -13.82 -12.95 -5.41
C GLY A 77 -12.76 -12.78 -4.32
N ILE A 78 -11.55 -12.35 -4.68
CA ILE A 78 -10.44 -12.08 -3.76
C ILE A 78 -10.43 -10.59 -3.40
N GLY A 79 -10.37 -10.28 -2.11
CA GLY A 79 -10.19 -8.92 -1.62
C GLY A 79 -8.75 -8.46 -1.82
N SER A 80 -8.56 -7.18 -2.13
CA SER A 80 -7.25 -6.57 -2.30
C SER A 80 -7.20 -5.15 -1.75
N CYS A 81 -6.02 -4.68 -1.32
CA CYS A 81 -5.83 -3.31 -0.86
C CYS A 81 -4.40 -2.82 -1.12
N TRP A 82 -4.27 -1.59 -1.62
CA TRP A 82 -3.00 -0.88 -1.71
C TRP A 82 -2.63 -0.28 -0.36
N ILE A 83 -1.53 -0.75 0.22
CA ILE A 83 -1.01 -0.31 1.53
C ILE A 83 0.08 0.73 1.33
N GLY A 84 -0.30 1.98 1.05
CA GLY A 84 0.65 3.04 0.70
C GLY A 84 1.70 3.30 1.79
N GLY A 85 1.29 3.14 3.06
CA GLY A 85 2.20 3.27 4.20
C GLY A 85 3.31 2.21 4.25
N ALA A 86 3.16 1.06 3.59
CA ALA A 86 4.21 0.04 3.55
C ALA A 86 5.37 0.41 2.60
N SER A 87 5.27 1.52 1.85
CA SER A 87 6.40 2.05 1.06
C SER A 87 7.62 2.41 1.92
N VAL A 88 7.44 2.74 3.21
CA VAL A 88 8.53 3.05 4.13
C VAL A 88 9.48 1.86 4.38
N ILE A 89 9.05 0.63 4.06
CA ILE A 89 9.89 -0.57 4.14
C ILE A 89 11.19 -0.40 3.34
N GLN A 90 11.14 0.35 2.23
CA GLN A 90 12.31 0.60 1.39
C GLN A 90 13.42 1.40 2.08
N GLN A 91 13.16 1.97 3.27
CA GLN A 91 14.16 2.68 4.07
C GLN A 91 15.08 1.72 4.84
N SER A 92 14.74 0.43 4.97
CA SER A 92 15.59 -0.58 5.61
C SER A 92 16.39 -1.32 4.54
N GLU A 93 17.70 -1.07 4.48
CA GLU A 93 18.61 -1.84 3.62
C GLU A 93 18.60 -3.33 3.96
N GLU A 94 18.52 -3.67 5.25
CA GLU A 94 18.44 -5.05 5.73
C GLU A 94 17.20 -5.78 5.19
N ILE A 95 16.01 -5.18 5.35
CA ILE A 95 14.76 -5.80 4.85
C ILE A 95 14.78 -5.88 3.33
N MET A 96 15.27 -4.86 2.64
CA MET A 96 15.36 -4.85 1.19
C MET A 96 16.30 -5.95 0.68
N ALA A 97 17.45 -6.15 1.33
CA ALA A 97 18.38 -7.23 1.02
C ALA A 97 17.77 -8.61 1.28
N GLU A 98 17.06 -8.81 2.40
CA GLU A 98 16.37 -10.06 2.71
C GLU A 98 15.28 -10.40 1.67
N LEU A 99 14.56 -9.38 1.20
CA LEU A 99 13.59 -9.50 0.11
C LEU A 99 14.25 -9.61 -1.28
N LYS A 100 15.59 -9.59 -1.35
CA LYS A 100 16.40 -9.64 -2.58
C LYS A 100 16.08 -8.49 -3.55
N ILE A 101 15.66 -7.34 -3.02
CA ILE A 101 15.41 -6.13 -3.80
C ILE A 101 16.71 -5.32 -3.84
N THR A 102 17.28 -5.16 -5.04
CA THR A 102 18.54 -4.43 -5.20
C THR A 102 18.34 -2.92 -5.11
N PRO A 103 19.38 -2.12 -4.77
CA PRO A 103 19.26 -0.67 -4.59
C PRO A 103 18.73 0.10 -5.82
N ASN A 104 18.79 -0.50 -7.02
CA ASN A 104 18.30 0.08 -8.26
C ASN A 104 16.78 -0.03 -8.44
N TYR A 105 16.07 -0.69 -7.52
CA TYR A 105 14.62 -0.82 -7.54
C TYR A 105 13.99 -0.05 -6.38
N LYS A 106 12.75 0.40 -6.58
CA LYS A 106 11.91 1.03 -5.56
C LYS A 106 10.58 0.30 -5.44
N ILE A 107 9.98 0.35 -4.25
CA ILE A 107 8.65 -0.20 -4.00
C ILE A 107 7.62 0.82 -4.48
N ILE A 108 6.73 0.42 -5.40
CA ILE A 108 5.65 1.27 -5.91
C ILE A 108 4.34 0.94 -5.21
N ALA A 109 3.90 -0.32 -5.30
CA ALA A 109 2.61 -0.74 -4.78
C ALA A 109 2.74 -1.97 -3.88
N PRO A 110 2.75 -1.77 -2.55
CA PRO A 110 2.51 -2.85 -1.61
C PRO A 110 1.03 -3.22 -1.64
N LEU A 111 0.72 -4.43 -2.11
CA LEU A 111 -0.64 -4.93 -2.27
C LEU A 111 -0.87 -6.12 -1.34
N ILE A 112 -1.91 -6.05 -0.52
CA ILE A 112 -2.36 -7.23 0.24
C ILE A 112 -3.52 -7.91 -0.47
N PHE A 113 -3.60 -9.23 -0.31
CA PHE A 113 -4.69 -10.06 -0.86
C PHE A 113 -5.20 -11.05 0.20
N GLY A 114 -6.49 -11.37 0.12
CA GLY A 114 -7.11 -12.38 0.97
C GLY A 114 -8.63 -12.45 0.77
N TYR A 115 -9.28 -13.41 1.42
CA TYR A 115 -10.74 -13.49 1.42
C TYR A 115 -11.32 -12.50 2.44
N PRO A 116 -12.16 -11.55 2.00
CA PRO A 116 -12.71 -10.53 2.89
C PRO A 116 -13.72 -11.15 3.86
N LYS A 117 -13.64 -10.78 5.14
CA LYS A 117 -14.66 -11.16 6.14
C LYS A 117 -16.01 -10.47 5.87
N THR A 118 -15.95 -9.25 5.36
CA THR A 118 -17.12 -8.43 5.01
C THR A 118 -16.78 -7.61 3.77
N ILE A 119 -17.76 -7.44 2.89
CA ILE A 119 -17.64 -6.55 1.72
C ILE A 119 -18.26 -5.20 2.12
N PRO A 120 -17.49 -4.10 2.17
CA PRO A 120 -18.03 -2.80 2.49
C PRO A 120 -18.92 -2.28 1.37
N ALA A 121 -19.83 -1.36 1.69
CA ALA A 121 -20.58 -0.63 0.68
C ALA A 121 -19.61 0.16 -0.22
N THR A 122 -19.92 0.20 -1.52
CA THR A 122 -19.16 1.01 -2.47
C THR A 122 -19.21 2.48 -2.05
N PRO A 123 -18.07 3.15 -1.85
CA PRO A 123 -18.07 4.57 -1.52
C PRO A 123 -18.58 5.40 -2.69
N GLU A 124 -19.23 6.53 -2.40
CA GLU A 124 -19.63 7.48 -3.43
C GLU A 124 -18.41 7.96 -4.23
N LYS A 125 -18.53 7.94 -5.56
CA LYS A 125 -17.50 8.45 -6.46
C LYS A 125 -17.80 9.91 -6.77
N ARG A 126 -16.76 10.73 -6.81
CA ARG A 126 -16.86 12.09 -7.33
C ARG A 126 -17.13 12.03 -8.84
N GLU A 127 -17.96 12.93 -9.34
CA GLU A 127 -18.16 13.09 -10.77
C GLU A 127 -16.82 13.39 -11.47
N PRO A 128 -16.51 12.74 -12.61
CA PRO A 128 -15.27 12.97 -13.32
C PRO A 128 -15.25 14.35 -13.98
N VAL A 129 -14.13 15.04 -13.88
CA VAL A 129 -13.89 16.29 -14.63
C VAL A 129 -13.39 15.91 -16.02
N VAL A 130 -14.21 16.14 -17.06
CA VAL A 130 -13.91 15.74 -18.44
C VAL A 130 -13.94 16.95 -19.36
N PHE A 131 -12.86 17.16 -20.13
CA PHE A 131 -12.79 18.17 -21.18
C PHE A 131 -12.69 17.47 -22.54
N TRP A 132 -13.58 17.80 -23.47
CA TRP A 132 -13.57 17.29 -24.83
C TRP A 132 -13.01 18.34 -25.77
N LEU A 133 -11.88 18.05 -26.41
CA LEU A 133 -11.38 18.83 -27.53
C LEU A 133 -11.94 18.21 -28.81
N ARG A 134 -12.56 19.04 -29.65
CA ARG A 134 -13.07 18.65 -30.97
C ARG A 134 -12.19 19.26 -32.05
#